data_AF-A0A7S3IGU2-F1
#
_entry.id   AF-A0A7S3IGU2-F1
#
_cell.length_a   1.000
_cell.length_b   1.000
_cell.length_c   1.000
_cell.angle_alpha   90.00
_cell.angle_beta   90.00
_cell.angle_gamma   90.00
#
_symmetry.space_group_name_H-M   'P 1'
#
loop_
_entity.id
_entity.type
_entity.pdbx_description
1 polymer ?
#
loop_
_entity_poly.entity_id
_entity_poly.type
_entity_poly.pdbx_seq_one_letter_code
_entity_poly.pdbx_strand_id
1 'polypeptide(L)'
;MKDEDYEKLEVTPCDVKSIQNIPKGVCDFWMKALVNHPVGQTISEKDRPILGYLQNIELDLHPQDKDDGYDLIFTFAPNNYFDGTVITKSVVKKGDTPVKTSTPIIKWKDACNPTIKKQKKKKKGKKVTVEVKCESFFNIFETIDPENAGKKDDEKKEKPEDDEDGDYDEADELNMKLQEDHDIAEQLKDDLVPLALEYYLGVIENEGEDDEDDEDDDDEDEGEQKKKKKGKKGGMPTGPDGKECKQQ
;
A
#
# COMPACT_ATOMS: atom_id res chain seq x y z
N MET A 1 28.95 -28.03 -15.25
CA MET A 1 27.51 -28.40 -15.27
C MET A 1 26.76 -27.14 -15.61
N LYS A 2 26.48 -26.96 -16.90
CA LYS A 2 25.41 -26.11 -17.41
C LYS A 2 24.61 -27.09 -18.24
N ASP A 3 23.46 -27.48 -17.74
CA ASP A 3 22.61 -28.47 -18.41
C ASP A 3 21.76 -27.74 -19.44
N GLU A 4 21.18 -28.43 -20.43
CA GLU A 4 20.48 -27.82 -21.57
C GLU A 4 19.32 -26.89 -21.17
N ASP A 5 18.80 -27.05 -19.95
CA ASP A 5 17.74 -26.21 -19.39
C ASP A 5 18.27 -24.90 -18.79
N TYR A 6 19.57 -24.82 -18.45
CA TYR A 6 20.21 -23.58 -18.00
C TYR A 6 20.34 -22.55 -19.12
N GLU A 7 20.47 -22.98 -20.38
CA GLU A 7 20.57 -22.09 -21.53
C GLU A 7 19.23 -21.51 -21.99
N LYS A 8 18.11 -22.12 -21.57
CA LYS A 8 16.74 -21.66 -21.87
C LYS A 8 16.18 -20.72 -20.80
N LEU A 9 16.89 -20.55 -19.69
CA LEU A 9 16.44 -19.67 -18.62
C LEU A 9 16.62 -18.21 -19.07
N GLU A 10 15.54 -17.57 -19.48
CA GLU A 10 15.53 -16.13 -19.71
C GLU A 10 15.66 -15.42 -18.36
N VAL A 11 16.83 -14.82 -18.13
CA VAL A 11 17.05 -14.00 -16.95
C VAL A 11 16.76 -12.56 -17.32
N THR A 12 15.65 -12.01 -16.85
CA THR A 12 15.37 -10.58 -16.98
C THR A 12 16.53 -9.81 -16.34
N PRO A 13 17.29 -9.00 -17.09
CA PRO A 13 18.45 -8.32 -16.54
C PRO A 13 18.04 -7.43 -15.38
N CYS A 14 18.57 -7.70 -14.18
CA CYS A 14 18.33 -6.83 -13.04
C CYS A 14 18.92 -5.45 -13.32
N ASP A 15 18.11 -4.38 -13.24
CA ASP A 15 18.60 -3.02 -13.47
C ASP A 15 19.69 -2.69 -12.45
N VAL A 16 20.94 -2.60 -12.91
CA VAL A 16 22.09 -2.32 -12.06
C VAL A 16 21.92 -1.02 -11.27
N LYS A 17 21.11 -0.06 -11.76
CA LYS A 17 20.81 1.19 -11.05
C LYS A 17 20.03 0.98 -9.76
N SER A 18 19.13 -0.01 -9.69
CA SER A 18 18.35 -0.28 -8.46
C SER A 18 19.21 -0.90 -7.36
N ILE A 19 20.36 -1.51 -7.72
CA ILE A 19 21.30 -2.12 -6.76
C ILE A 19 22.45 -1.17 -6.38
N GLN A 20 22.82 -0.22 -7.27
CA GLN A 20 24.02 0.61 -7.15
C GLN A 20 24.14 1.44 -5.86
N ASN A 21 23.02 1.74 -5.19
CA ASN A 21 23.00 2.54 -3.96
C ASN A 21 22.56 1.76 -2.72
N ILE A 22 22.47 0.44 -2.79
CA ILE A 22 22.04 -0.40 -1.67
C ILE A 22 23.27 -1.05 -1.05
N PRO A 23 23.75 -0.52 0.10
CA PRO A 23 25.02 -0.95 0.66
C PRO A 23 24.99 -2.37 1.24
N LYS A 24 23.79 -2.91 1.52
CA LYS A 24 23.59 -4.24 2.14
C LYS A 24 22.23 -4.84 1.77
N GLY A 25 22.21 -6.16 1.60
CA GLY A 25 20.97 -6.93 1.41
C GLY A 25 20.51 -7.02 -0.05
N VAL A 26 19.30 -7.56 -0.22
CA VAL A 26 18.62 -7.66 -1.51
C VAL A 26 17.71 -6.45 -1.69
N CYS A 27 17.87 -5.75 -2.82
CA CYS A 27 17.07 -4.59 -3.17
C CYS A 27 15.58 -4.94 -3.30
N ASP A 28 14.72 -4.08 -2.75
CA ASP A 28 13.26 -4.14 -2.95
C ASP A 28 12.63 -5.50 -2.66
N PHE A 29 13.25 -6.30 -1.78
CA PHE A 29 12.86 -7.70 -1.55
C PHE A 29 11.37 -7.83 -1.22
N TRP A 30 10.93 -7.16 -0.16
CA TRP A 30 9.53 -7.22 0.29
C TRP A 30 8.57 -6.50 -0.65
N MET A 31 9.00 -5.41 -1.29
CA MET A 31 8.17 -4.73 -2.27
C MET A 31 7.86 -5.65 -3.46
N LYS A 32 8.86 -6.34 -4.01
CA LYS A 32 8.66 -7.30 -5.09
C LYS A 32 7.84 -8.51 -4.66
N ALA A 33 8.13 -9.07 -3.47
CA ALA A 33 7.34 -10.16 -2.93
C ALA A 33 5.85 -9.77 -2.80
N LEU A 34 5.57 -8.57 -2.27
CA LEU A 34 4.20 -8.04 -2.17
C LEU A 34 3.53 -7.82 -3.52
N VAL A 35 4.25 -7.29 -4.51
CA VAL A 35 3.72 -7.03 -5.86
C VAL A 35 3.37 -8.33 -6.58
N ASN A 36 4.22 -9.35 -6.46
CA ASN A 36 4.02 -10.65 -7.12
C ASN A 36 2.99 -11.54 -6.40
N HIS A 37 2.60 -11.19 -5.18
CA HIS A 37 1.57 -11.89 -4.42
C HIS A 37 0.18 -11.31 -4.76
N PRO A 38 -0.94 -12.07 -4.66
CA PRO A 38 -2.30 -11.55 -4.86
C PRO A 38 -2.63 -10.20 -4.18
N VAL A 39 -2.21 -9.98 -2.92
CA VAL A 39 -2.26 -8.66 -2.25
C VAL A 39 -1.67 -7.48 -3.03
N GLY A 40 -0.79 -7.74 -4.01
CA GLY A 40 -0.24 -6.78 -4.95
C GLY A 40 -1.31 -5.97 -5.68
N GLN A 41 -2.49 -6.54 -5.90
CA GLN A 41 -3.66 -5.85 -6.48
C GLN A 41 -4.14 -4.66 -5.63
N THR A 42 -3.85 -4.66 -4.33
CA THR A 42 -4.19 -3.55 -3.42
C THR A 42 -3.15 -2.42 -3.44
N ILE A 43 -1.99 -2.64 -4.07
CA ILE A 43 -0.87 -1.70 -4.11
C ILE A 43 -1.05 -0.71 -5.25
N SER A 44 -1.30 0.55 -4.88
CA SER A 44 -1.33 1.66 -5.83
C SER A 44 0.08 2.18 -6.17
N GLU A 45 0.19 2.98 -7.23
CA GLU A 45 1.46 3.63 -7.61
C GLU A 45 2.04 4.51 -6.49
N LYS A 46 1.18 5.10 -5.64
CA LYS A 46 1.60 5.95 -4.51
C LYS A 46 2.24 5.15 -3.39
N ASP A 47 1.92 3.86 -3.29
CA ASP A 47 2.39 2.98 -2.22
C ASP A 47 3.81 2.49 -2.51
N ARG A 48 4.12 2.20 -3.78
CA ARG A 48 5.42 1.68 -4.25
C ARG A 48 6.64 2.41 -3.66
N PRO A 49 6.76 3.75 -3.71
CA PRO A 49 7.93 4.43 -3.19
C PRO A 49 8.01 4.43 -1.65
N ILE A 50 6.92 4.15 -0.93
CA ILE A 50 6.91 3.93 0.52
C ILE A 50 7.37 2.50 0.81
N LEU A 51 6.82 1.52 0.08
CA LEU A 51 7.18 0.11 0.18
C LEU A 51 8.63 -0.18 -0.23
N GLY A 52 9.25 0.67 -1.05
CA GLY A 52 10.71 0.60 -1.32
C GLY A 52 11.58 0.79 -0.07
N TYR A 53 11.04 1.33 1.03
CA TYR A 53 11.73 1.38 2.31
C TYR A 53 11.47 0.15 3.19
N LEU A 54 10.57 -0.76 2.81
CA LEU A 54 10.20 -1.92 3.61
C LEU A 54 11.36 -2.92 3.66
N GLN A 55 11.88 -3.16 4.86
CA GLN A 55 13.04 -4.02 5.12
C GLN A 55 12.64 -5.38 5.68
N ASN A 56 11.56 -5.44 6.47
CA ASN A 56 11.10 -6.70 7.06
C ASN A 56 9.59 -6.74 7.28
N ILE A 57 9.02 -7.94 7.21
CA ILE A 57 7.70 -8.27 7.73
C ILE A 57 7.88 -9.43 8.70
N GLU A 58 7.54 -9.23 9.96
CA GLU A 58 7.62 -10.24 11.01
C GLU A 58 6.23 -10.60 11.51
N LEU A 59 6.05 -11.85 11.91
CA LEU A 59 4.86 -12.35 12.57
C LEU A 59 5.17 -12.61 14.04
N ASP A 60 4.42 -12.00 14.95
CA ASP A 60 4.49 -12.27 16.39
C ASP A 60 3.12 -12.77 16.89
N LEU A 61 3.08 -13.95 17.48
CA LEU A 61 1.83 -14.54 17.97
C LEU A 61 1.47 -13.96 19.33
N HIS A 62 0.19 -13.66 19.54
CA HIS A 62 -0.25 -13.19 20.85
C HIS A 62 -0.05 -14.31 21.90
N PRO A 63 0.39 -13.97 23.12
CA PRO A 63 0.51 -14.94 24.20
C PRO A 63 -0.81 -15.66 24.50
N GLN A 64 -0.76 -16.96 24.80
CA GLN A 64 -1.94 -17.80 25.07
C GLN A 64 -2.79 -17.35 26.27
N ASP A 65 -2.26 -16.50 27.14
CA ASP A 65 -2.93 -15.92 28.30
C ASP A 65 -3.65 -14.57 28.01
N LYS A 66 -3.57 -14.08 26.77
CA LYS A 66 -4.31 -12.92 26.24
C LYS A 66 -5.38 -13.35 25.24
N ASP A 67 -6.05 -12.38 24.62
CA ASP A 67 -6.89 -12.63 23.45
C ASP A 67 -6.07 -13.31 22.34
N ASP A 68 -6.68 -14.27 21.64
CA ASP A 68 -6.04 -15.00 20.54
C ASP A 68 -5.77 -14.03 19.37
N GLY A 69 -4.71 -14.26 18.61
CA GLY A 69 -4.30 -13.31 17.58
C GLY A 69 -2.82 -13.28 17.27
N TYR A 70 -2.44 -12.29 16.48
CA TYR A 70 -1.05 -12.06 16.08
C TYR A 70 -0.84 -10.61 15.63
N ASP A 71 0.42 -10.20 15.64
CA ASP A 71 0.89 -8.94 15.11
C ASP A 71 1.70 -9.19 13.83
N LEU A 72 1.37 -8.47 12.76
CA LEU A 72 2.24 -8.30 11.59
C LEU A 72 3.04 -7.01 11.76
N ILE A 73 4.36 -7.13 11.86
CA ILE A 73 5.28 -6.04 12.16
C ILE A 73 6.07 -5.69 10.90
N PHE A 74 5.76 -4.54 10.32
CA PHE A 74 6.40 -4.03 9.12
C PHE A 74 7.52 -3.05 9.51
N THR A 75 8.77 -3.44 9.26
CA THR A 75 9.95 -2.63 9.55
C THR A 75 10.45 -1.95 8.29
N PHE A 76 10.54 -0.62 8.32
CA PHE A 76 11.00 0.23 7.24
C PHE A 76 12.36 0.87 7.58
N ALA A 77 13.16 1.16 6.56
CA ALA A 77 14.31 2.02 6.69
C ALA A 77 13.86 3.47 7.04
N PRO A 78 14.77 4.32 7.57
CA PRO A 78 14.49 5.74 7.76
C PRO A 78 13.98 6.36 6.45
N ASN A 79 12.77 6.93 6.49
CA ASN A 79 12.04 7.34 5.29
C ASN A 79 11.46 8.76 5.39
N ASN A 80 11.00 9.28 4.25
CA ASN A 80 10.46 10.63 4.11
C ASN A 80 8.92 10.68 4.07
N TYR A 81 8.23 9.59 4.41
CA TYR A 81 6.77 9.48 4.25
C TYR A 81 6.02 9.54 5.57
N PHE A 82 6.54 8.90 6.62
CA PHE A 82 5.93 8.93 7.96
C PHE A 82 7.02 8.99 9.04
N ASP A 83 6.61 9.28 10.27
CA ASP A 83 7.51 9.27 11.42
C ASP A 83 7.68 7.87 11.98
N GLY A 84 8.94 7.50 12.24
CA GLY A 84 9.32 6.18 12.72
C GLY A 84 9.66 5.22 11.59
N THR A 85 9.84 3.96 11.97
CA THR A 85 10.35 2.90 11.10
C THR A 85 9.58 1.59 11.27
N VAL A 86 8.53 1.57 12.07
CA VAL A 86 7.76 0.35 12.35
C VAL A 86 6.28 0.69 12.28
N ILE A 87 5.53 -0.13 11.53
CA ILE A 87 4.08 -0.12 11.50
C ILE A 87 3.64 -1.53 11.91
N THR A 88 2.77 -1.64 12.91
CA THR A 88 2.32 -2.93 13.43
C THR A 88 0.81 -3.05 13.24
N LYS A 89 0.37 -4.06 12.49
CA LYS A 89 -1.03 -4.44 12.39
C LYS A 89 -1.30 -5.57 13.38
N SER A 90 -2.11 -5.29 14.38
CA SER A 90 -2.55 -6.26 15.38
C SER A 90 -3.89 -6.83 14.97
N VAL A 91 -3.99 -8.16 14.93
CA VAL A 91 -5.20 -8.92 14.62
C VAL A 91 -5.59 -9.69 15.87
N VAL A 92 -6.78 -9.42 16.39
CA VAL A 92 -7.36 -10.13 17.54
C VAL A 92 -8.52 -10.97 17.05
N LYS A 93 -8.55 -12.23 17.46
CA LYS A 93 -9.53 -13.24 17.06
C LYS A 93 -10.16 -13.92 18.26
N LYS A 94 -11.26 -14.62 18.00
CA LYS A 94 -11.89 -15.55 18.94
C LYS A 94 -12.15 -16.86 18.20
N GLY A 95 -11.25 -17.82 18.36
CA GLY A 95 -11.15 -18.94 17.43
C GLY A 95 -10.78 -18.40 16.04
N ASP A 96 -11.47 -18.86 14.99
CA ASP A 96 -11.17 -18.44 13.61
C ASP A 96 -11.87 -17.13 13.18
N THR A 97 -12.64 -16.50 14.08
CA THR A 97 -13.38 -15.28 13.74
C THR A 97 -12.61 -14.02 14.16
N PRO A 98 -12.36 -13.06 13.25
CA PRO A 98 -11.76 -11.77 13.61
C PRO A 98 -12.69 -10.98 14.51
N VAL A 99 -12.14 -10.42 15.60
CA VAL A 99 -12.86 -9.55 16.53
C VAL A 99 -12.48 -8.10 16.29
N LYS A 100 -11.19 -7.85 16.02
CA LYS A 100 -10.65 -6.50 15.88
C LYS A 100 -9.34 -6.52 15.12
N THR A 101 -9.13 -5.50 14.30
CA THR A 101 -7.81 -5.17 13.77
C THR A 101 -7.43 -3.75 14.18
N SER A 102 -6.18 -3.55 14.57
CA SER A 102 -5.73 -2.25 15.04
C SER A 102 -4.28 -1.99 14.71
N THR A 103 -3.99 -0.72 14.42
CA THR A 103 -2.65 -0.25 14.15
C THR A 103 -2.48 1.09 14.87
N PRO A 104 -1.35 1.33 15.55
CA PRO A 104 -1.03 2.67 16.06
C PRO A 104 -1.12 3.71 14.94
N ILE A 105 -1.60 4.92 15.27
CA ILE A 105 -1.79 5.98 14.26
C ILE A 105 -0.47 6.26 13.52
N ILE A 106 -0.48 6.02 12.21
CA ILE A 106 0.64 6.35 11.33
C ILE A 106 0.72 7.86 11.21
N LYS A 107 1.86 8.43 11.66
CA LYS A 107 2.12 9.87 11.59
C LYS A 107 2.71 10.21 10.22
N TRP A 108 1.83 10.31 9.22
CA TRP A 108 2.21 10.71 7.88
C TRP A 108 2.78 12.14 7.86
N LYS A 109 3.86 12.32 7.10
CA LYS A 109 4.42 13.64 6.79
C LYS A 109 3.51 14.39 5.81
N ASP A 110 3.70 15.69 5.72
CA ASP A 110 2.84 16.57 4.92
C ASP A 110 2.69 16.08 3.48
N ALA A 111 1.44 15.83 3.07
CA ALA A 111 1.07 15.37 1.73
C ALA A 111 1.62 13.98 1.32
N CYS A 112 2.11 13.19 2.29
CA CYS A 112 2.66 11.84 2.07
C CYS A 112 1.70 10.69 2.41
N ASN A 113 0.49 10.97 2.93
CA ASN A 113 -0.49 9.92 3.20
C ASN A 113 -1.04 9.34 1.88
N PRO A 114 -0.76 8.07 1.53
CA PRO A 114 -1.21 7.47 0.28
C PRO A 114 -2.71 7.11 0.29
N THR A 115 -3.34 7.00 1.46
CA THR A 115 -4.76 6.62 1.60
C THR A 115 -5.72 7.77 1.29
N ILE A 116 -5.19 8.96 0.99
CA ILE A 116 -5.97 10.18 0.76
C ILE A 116 -5.58 10.82 -0.59
N LYS A 117 -6.59 11.27 -1.34
CA LYS A 117 -6.43 12.12 -2.53
C LYS A 117 -7.15 13.47 -2.35
N LYS A 118 -6.52 14.53 -2.84
CA LYS A 118 -7.10 15.88 -2.86
C LYS A 118 -7.97 16.06 -4.10
N GLN A 119 -9.26 16.24 -3.93
CA GLN A 119 -10.21 16.50 -5.02
C GLN A 119 -10.78 17.91 -4.93
N LYS A 120 -10.85 18.62 -6.07
CA LYS A 120 -11.49 19.94 -6.15
C LYS A 120 -12.99 19.75 -6.36
N LYS A 121 -13.80 20.06 -5.36
CA LYS A 121 -15.27 20.07 -5.45
C LYS A 121 -15.80 21.51 -5.49
N LYS A 122 -16.90 21.75 -6.21
CA LYS A 122 -17.62 23.02 -6.16
C LYS A 122 -18.62 22.95 -5.01
N LYS A 123 -18.48 23.81 -4.00
CA LYS A 123 -19.45 23.98 -2.91
C LYS A 123 -19.93 25.42 -2.89
N LYS A 124 -21.24 25.65 -3.04
CA LYS A 124 -21.87 26.98 -3.07
C LYS A 124 -21.15 27.98 -4.01
N GLY A 125 -20.81 27.55 -5.22
CA GLY A 125 -20.16 28.38 -6.24
C GLY A 125 -18.66 28.62 -6.07
N LYS A 126 -18.02 28.18 -4.96
CA LYS A 126 -16.57 28.26 -4.75
C LYS A 126 -15.89 26.91 -4.97
N LYS A 127 -14.70 26.91 -5.58
CA LYS A 127 -13.83 25.73 -5.69
C LYS A 127 -13.15 25.49 -4.33
N VAL A 128 -13.44 24.36 -3.70
CA VAL A 128 -12.84 23.93 -2.43
C VAL A 128 -12.08 22.62 -2.68
N THR A 129 -10.88 22.51 -2.13
CA THR A 129 -10.13 21.26 -2.14
C THR A 129 -10.57 20.44 -0.93
N VAL A 130 -11.04 19.23 -1.19
CA VAL A 130 -11.50 18.27 -0.18
C VAL A 130 -10.60 17.04 -0.25
N GLU A 131 -10.21 16.52 0.91
CA GLU A 131 -9.50 15.26 1.01
C GLU A 131 -10.51 14.11 1.02
N VAL A 132 -10.30 13.13 0.16
CA VAL A 132 -11.18 11.98 -0.03
C VAL A 132 -10.32 10.73 0.07
N LYS A 133 -10.82 9.71 0.75
CA LYS A 133 -10.16 8.40 0.82
C LYS A 133 -9.97 7.81 -0.59
N CYS A 134 -8.87 7.11 -0.81
CA CYS A 134 -8.63 6.37 -2.03
C CYS A 134 -8.05 4.99 -1.75
N GLU A 135 -8.06 4.14 -2.77
CA GLU A 135 -7.39 2.85 -2.78
C GLU A 135 -5.89 3.04 -2.55
N SER A 136 -5.36 2.20 -1.66
CA SER A 136 -3.98 2.17 -1.22
C SER A 136 -3.80 0.93 -0.38
N PHE A 137 -2.66 0.25 -0.52
CA PHE A 137 -2.26 -0.87 0.33
C PHE A 137 -2.29 -0.48 1.81
N PHE A 138 -1.90 0.75 2.15
CA PHE A 138 -1.84 1.20 3.54
C PHE A 138 -3.22 1.35 4.21
N ASN A 139 -4.33 1.13 3.48
CA ASN A 139 -5.65 1.01 4.09
C ASN A 139 -5.76 -0.21 5.04
N ILE A 140 -4.91 -1.24 4.89
CA ILE A 140 -4.85 -2.38 5.82
C ILE A 140 -4.45 -1.95 7.24
N PHE A 141 -3.86 -0.77 7.41
CA PHE A 141 -3.45 -0.25 8.70
C PHE A 141 -4.53 0.59 9.37
N GLU A 142 -5.75 0.63 8.82
CA GLU A 142 -6.87 1.26 9.51
C GLU A 142 -7.32 0.41 10.70
N THR A 143 -7.66 1.06 11.82
CA THR A 143 -8.20 0.34 12.97
C THR A 143 -9.69 0.07 12.78
N ILE A 144 -10.05 -1.21 12.73
CA ILE A 144 -11.42 -1.71 12.64
C ILE A 144 -11.75 -2.40 13.96
N ASP A 145 -12.65 -1.78 14.74
CA ASP A 145 -13.04 -2.24 16.07
C ASP A 145 -14.57 -2.09 16.18
N PRO A 146 -15.34 -3.13 15.81
CA PRO A 146 -16.79 -3.08 15.84
C PRO A 146 -17.37 -2.78 17.22
N GLU A 147 -16.75 -3.28 18.29
CA GLU A 147 -17.20 -3.04 19.67
C GLU A 147 -17.08 -1.58 20.11
N ASN A 148 -16.12 -0.85 19.54
CA ASN A 148 -15.87 0.57 19.86
C ASN A 148 -16.22 1.54 18.71
N ALA A 149 -16.86 1.07 17.64
CA ALA A 149 -17.22 1.87 16.47
C ALA A 149 -18.09 3.09 16.83
N GLY A 150 -19.00 2.94 17.80
CA GLY A 150 -19.87 4.01 18.28
C GLY A 150 -19.22 5.04 19.21
N LYS A 151 -17.91 4.94 19.48
CA LYS A 151 -17.18 5.84 20.41
C LYS A 151 -16.09 6.68 19.74
N LYS A 152 -15.85 6.55 18.43
CA LYS A 152 -14.84 7.35 17.71
C LYS A 152 -15.42 8.70 17.28
N ASP A 153 -15.09 9.70 18.10
CA ASP A 153 -14.86 11.13 17.86
C ASP A 153 -15.62 11.91 16.75
N ASP A 154 -16.13 13.06 17.21
CA ASP A 154 -16.70 14.25 16.58
C ASP A 154 -15.93 14.89 15.38
N GLU A 155 -15.08 14.17 14.65
CA GLU A 155 -14.36 14.74 13.50
C GLU A 155 -15.11 14.53 12.17
N LYS A 156 -16.07 15.43 11.93
CA LYS A 156 -16.60 15.82 10.62
C LYS A 156 -16.93 14.68 9.65
N LYS A 157 -17.89 13.81 9.99
CA LYS A 157 -18.85 13.32 8.99
C LYS A 157 -19.85 14.47 8.71
N GLU A 158 -19.48 15.43 7.85
CA GLU A 158 -20.52 16.21 7.15
C GLU A 158 -21.22 15.22 6.21
N LYS A 159 -22.23 14.50 6.70
CA LYS A 159 -23.18 13.78 5.85
C LYS A 159 -23.82 14.82 4.92
N PRO A 160 -23.86 14.60 3.59
CA PRO A 160 -24.81 15.30 2.75
C PRO A 160 -26.21 14.96 3.27
N GLU A 161 -26.99 15.98 3.64
CA GLU A 161 -28.42 15.83 3.86
C GLU A 161 -29.07 15.60 2.49
N ASP A 162 -29.19 14.34 2.10
CA ASP A 162 -30.17 13.78 1.14
C ASP A 162 -29.63 12.41 0.72
N ASP A 163 -29.99 11.37 1.46
CA ASP A 163 -30.12 9.97 1.01
C ASP A 163 -30.84 9.21 2.14
N GLU A 164 -32.16 9.45 2.23
CA GLU A 164 -33.11 8.50 2.83
C GLU A 164 -33.23 7.32 1.84
N ASP A 165 -32.34 6.34 1.90
CA ASP A 165 -32.59 4.97 1.38
C ASP A 165 -31.38 4.07 1.69
N GLY A 166 -31.48 3.25 2.75
CA GLY A 166 -30.54 2.17 3.02
C GLY A 166 -30.13 2.05 4.48
N ASP A 167 -31.03 1.61 5.35
CA ASP A 167 -30.69 0.97 6.62
C ASP A 167 -30.14 -0.44 6.34
N TYR A 168 -29.04 -0.50 5.58
CA TYR A 168 -28.11 -1.61 5.68
C TYR A 168 -27.31 -1.33 6.94
N ASP A 169 -27.37 -2.22 7.93
CA ASP A 169 -26.85 -1.98 9.27
C ASP A 169 -25.38 -1.52 9.21
N GLU A 170 -25.06 -0.30 9.69
CA GLU A 170 -23.67 0.22 9.76
C GLU A 170 -22.72 -0.78 10.45
N ALA A 171 -23.27 -1.62 11.32
CA ALA A 171 -22.58 -2.75 11.94
C ALA A 171 -22.20 -3.86 10.94
N ASP A 172 -23.08 -4.21 10.01
CA ASP A 172 -22.84 -5.22 8.98
C ASP A 172 -21.78 -4.76 7.98
N GLU A 173 -21.83 -3.49 7.54
CA GLU A 173 -20.78 -2.90 6.69
C GLU A 173 -19.41 -2.94 7.38
N LEU A 174 -19.37 -2.63 8.67
CA LEU A 174 -18.12 -2.64 9.43
C LEU A 174 -17.59 -4.06 9.65
N ASN A 175 -18.48 -5.03 9.88
CA ASN A 175 -18.11 -6.44 9.98
C ASN A 175 -17.60 -7.00 8.64
N MET A 176 -18.23 -6.63 7.52
CA MET A 176 -17.75 -6.99 6.18
C MET A 176 -16.34 -6.44 5.95
N LYS A 177 -16.11 -5.17 6.29
CA LYS A 177 -14.79 -4.55 6.20
C LYS A 177 -13.76 -5.22 7.11
N LEU A 178 -14.15 -5.63 8.33
CA LEU A 178 -13.28 -6.36 9.24
C LEU A 178 -12.88 -7.71 8.64
N GLN A 179 -13.82 -8.41 7.99
CA GLN A 179 -13.55 -9.68 7.36
C GLN A 179 -12.59 -9.52 6.16
N GLU A 180 -12.83 -8.56 5.27
CA GLU A 180 -11.92 -8.28 4.14
C GLU A 180 -10.49 -7.95 4.61
N ASP A 181 -10.37 -7.10 5.64
CA ASP A 181 -9.07 -6.73 6.23
C ASP A 181 -8.38 -7.90 6.94
N HIS A 182 -9.17 -8.82 7.50
CA HIS A 182 -8.66 -10.05 8.08
C HIS A 182 -8.17 -11.03 7.01
N ASP A 183 -8.90 -11.21 5.92
CA ASP A 183 -8.53 -12.11 4.82
C ASP A 183 -7.19 -11.69 4.20
N ILE A 184 -6.98 -10.37 4.00
CA ILE A 184 -5.69 -9.85 3.55
C ILE A 184 -4.58 -10.14 4.57
N ALA A 185 -4.84 -9.95 5.88
CA ALA A 185 -3.84 -10.24 6.90
C ALA A 185 -3.50 -11.73 7.01
N GLU A 186 -4.46 -12.63 6.79
CA GLU A 186 -4.21 -14.06 6.72
C GLU A 186 -3.37 -14.44 5.51
N GLN A 187 -3.63 -13.86 4.33
CA GLN A 187 -2.75 -14.04 3.18
C GLN A 187 -1.31 -13.62 3.49
N LEU A 188 -1.13 -12.46 4.13
CA LEU A 188 0.21 -12.00 4.53
C LEU A 188 0.87 -12.98 5.53
N LYS A 189 0.12 -13.47 6.51
CA LYS A 189 0.61 -14.35 7.57
C LYS A 189 0.93 -15.77 7.09
N ASP A 190 0.00 -16.40 6.37
CA ASP A 190 0.01 -17.83 6.08
C ASP A 190 0.61 -18.15 4.69
N ASP A 191 0.73 -17.15 3.81
CA ASP A 191 1.23 -17.31 2.45
C ASP A 191 2.46 -16.43 2.17
N LEU A 192 2.31 -15.10 2.13
CA LEU A 192 3.39 -14.18 1.76
C LEU A 192 4.63 -14.33 2.67
N VAL A 193 4.47 -14.25 4.00
CA VAL A 193 5.61 -14.26 4.93
C VAL A 193 6.38 -15.58 4.85
N PRO A 194 5.72 -16.77 4.85
CA PRO A 194 6.41 -18.04 4.66
C PRO A 194 7.08 -18.22 3.28
N LEU A 195 6.47 -17.69 2.21
CA LEU A 195 6.90 -17.89 0.81
C LEU A 195 7.54 -16.63 0.19
N ALA A 196 8.04 -15.71 1.01
CA ALA A 196 8.48 -14.39 0.56
C ALA A 196 9.60 -14.47 -0.50
N LEU A 197 10.45 -15.50 -0.42
CA LEU A 197 11.53 -15.70 -1.39
C LEU A 197 10.99 -16.15 -2.74
N GLU A 198 10.02 -17.06 -2.74
CA GLU A 198 9.37 -17.60 -3.93
C GLU A 198 8.60 -16.50 -4.66
N TYR A 199 7.84 -15.67 -3.93
CA TYR A 199 7.20 -14.48 -4.49
C TYR A 199 8.22 -13.48 -5.01
N TYR A 200 9.30 -13.21 -4.27
CA TYR A 200 10.37 -12.32 -4.73
C TYR A 200 11.01 -12.80 -6.04
N LEU A 201 11.19 -14.12 -6.20
CA LEU A 201 11.76 -14.72 -7.40
C LEU A 201 10.74 -14.86 -8.54
N GLY A 202 9.45 -14.64 -8.29
CA GLY A 202 8.39 -14.81 -9.29
C GLY A 202 8.23 -16.26 -9.75
N VAL A 203 8.55 -17.24 -8.89
CA VAL A 203 8.47 -18.68 -9.24
C VAL A 203 7.13 -19.31 -8.86
N ILE A 204 6.23 -18.53 -8.26
CA ILE A 204 4.85 -18.92 -8.02
C ILE A 204 4.05 -18.41 -9.21
N GLU A 205 3.49 -19.34 -9.98
CA GLU A 205 2.56 -19.02 -11.07
C GLU A 205 1.31 -18.39 -10.43
N ASN A 206 1.14 -17.09 -10.59
CA ASN A 206 -0.11 -16.44 -10.28
C ASN A 206 -1.05 -16.75 -11.44
N GLU A 207 -2.12 -17.52 -11.22
CA GLU A 207 -3.09 -17.94 -12.26
C GLU A 207 -3.84 -16.78 -12.97
N GLY A 208 -3.41 -15.53 -12.80
CA GLY A 208 -4.02 -14.32 -13.35
C GLY A 208 -3.09 -13.39 -14.12
N GLU A 209 -1.81 -13.74 -14.31
CA GLU A 209 -0.91 -13.05 -15.25
C GLU A 209 -0.74 -13.94 -16.49
N ASP A 210 -1.82 -14.11 -17.27
CA ASP A 210 -1.65 -14.31 -18.70
C ASP A 210 -1.12 -12.96 -19.22
N ASP A 211 0.15 -12.93 -19.65
CA ASP A 211 0.76 -11.81 -20.34
C ASP A 211 -0.15 -11.35 -21.49
N GLU A 212 -0.98 -10.32 -21.25
CA GLU A 212 -1.49 -9.49 -22.33
C GLU A 212 -0.26 -8.74 -22.87
N ASP A 213 0.41 -9.37 -23.82
CA ASP A 213 1.32 -8.72 -24.77
C ASP A 213 0.57 -7.50 -25.36
N ASP A 214 0.78 -6.34 -24.75
CA ASP A 214 0.43 -5.03 -25.34
C ASP A 214 1.30 -4.89 -26.59
N GLU A 215 0.81 -5.44 -27.72
CA GLU A 215 1.27 -5.08 -29.05
C GLU A 215 0.98 -3.58 -29.24
N ASP A 216 2.01 -2.76 -28.96
CA ASP A 216 2.13 -1.36 -29.37
C ASP A 216 1.80 -1.25 -30.87
N ASP A 217 0.58 -0.81 -31.20
CA ASP A 217 0.27 -0.29 -32.54
C ASP A 217 0.53 1.22 -32.53
N ASP A 218 1.74 1.56 -33.00
CA ASP A 218 2.16 2.89 -33.39
C ASP A 218 1.12 3.52 -34.34
N ASP A 219 0.58 4.69 -33.99
CA ASP A 219 0.16 5.63 -35.02
C ASP A 219 0.45 7.08 -34.60
N GLU A 220 1.30 7.69 -35.44
CA GLU A 220 1.87 9.03 -35.37
C GLU A 220 0.79 10.13 -35.45
N ASP A 221 0.92 11.22 -34.67
CA ASP A 221 0.62 12.54 -35.23
C ASP A 221 1.47 13.66 -34.59
N GLU A 222 2.01 14.50 -35.47
CA GLU A 222 2.97 15.57 -35.24
C GLU A 222 2.35 16.85 -34.63
N GLY A 223 3.19 17.73 -34.06
CA GLY A 223 2.90 19.18 -34.15
C GLY A 223 3.27 20.12 -32.99
N GLU A 224 4.54 20.55 -32.96
CA GLU A 224 5.05 21.90 -32.62
C GLU A 224 4.84 22.62 -31.24
N GLN A 225 5.91 22.52 -30.43
CA GLN A 225 6.76 23.58 -29.85
C GLN A 225 6.24 24.98 -29.36
N LYS A 226 6.44 25.16 -28.02
CA LYS A 226 7.17 26.23 -27.27
C LYS A 226 6.55 27.61 -27.00
N LYS A 227 6.56 27.98 -25.70
CA LYS A 227 7.35 29.14 -25.17
C LYS A 227 7.57 29.10 -23.64
N LYS A 228 8.83 29.35 -23.23
CA LYS A 228 9.34 29.43 -21.84
C LYS A 228 9.06 30.79 -21.18
N LYS A 229 8.86 30.81 -19.85
CA LYS A 229 9.27 31.93 -18.97
C LYS A 229 9.86 31.42 -17.64
N LYS A 230 10.99 32.02 -17.24
CA LYS A 230 11.78 31.79 -16.02
C LYS A 230 11.17 32.50 -14.80
N GLY A 231 11.34 31.93 -13.60
CA GLY A 231 11.21 32.68 -12.34
C GLY A 231 11.43 31.88 -11.04
N LYS A 232 12.63 32.01 -10.46
CA LYS A 232 13.09 31.88 -9.04
C LYS A 232 12.83 30.62 -8.20
N LYS A 233 13.96 30.08 -7.69
CA LYS A 233 14.11 28.99 -6.71
C LYS A 233 13.85 29.47 -5.26
N GLY A 234 13.04 28.72 -4.53
CA GLY A 234 13.10 28.53 -3.07
C GLY A 234 13.19 27.01 -2.82
N GLY A 235 14.17 26.55 -2.04
CA GLY A 235 14.52 25.13 -1.90
C GLY A 235 13.59 24.36 -0.96
N MET A 236 13.26 23.13 -1.35
CA MET A 236 12.42 22.14 -0.65
C MET A 236 13.14 20.76 -0.74
N PRO A 237 13.06 19.88 0.28
CA PRO A 237 13.99 18.75 0.41
C PRO A 237 13.63 17.54 -0.47
N THR A 238 14.63 16.71 -0.76
CA THR A 238 14.63 15.62 -1.78
C THR A 238 14.60 14.22 -1.16
N GLY A 239 13.87 13.28 -1.77
CA GLY A 239 13.93 11.84 -1.48
C GLY A 239 15.23 11.18 -1.99
N PRO A 240 15.45 9.88 -1.72
CA PRO A 240 16.70 9.16 -1.99
C PRO A 240 17.05 9.06 -3.49
N ASP A 241 16.09 9.28 -4.40
CA ASP A 241 16.34 9.41 -5.85
C ASP A 241 16.01 10.80 -6.41
N GLY A 242 15.84 11.82 -5.55
CA GLY A 242 15.75 13.22 -5.98
C GLY A 242 14.53 13.62 -6.83
N LYS A 243 13.53 12.74 -7.00
CA LYS A 243 12.27 13.07 -7.71
C LYS A 243 11.21 13.60 -6.72
N GLU A 244 10.61 14.74 -7.11
CA GLU A 244 9.60 15.47 -6.34
C GLU A 244 8.31 14.65 -6.21
N CYS A 245 7.79 14.52 -4.98
CA CYS A 245 6.45 14.00 -4.73
C CYS A 245 5.42 14.99 -5.28
N LYS A 246 4.94 14.77 -6.50
CA LYS A 246 3.91 15.59 -7.15
C LYS A 246 2.57 14.87 -7.08
N GLN A 247 1.62 15.48 -6.41
CA GLN A 247 0.21 15.13 -6.55
C GLN A 247 -0.31 15.75 -7.85
N GLN A 248 -0.81 14.90 -8.77
CA GLN A 248 -1.83 15.30 -9.74
C GLN A 248 -3.21 14.95 -9.17
#